data_AF-A0AA42Z6J8-F1
#
_entry.id   AF-A0AA42Z6J8-F1
#
_cell.length_a   1.000
_cell.length_b   1.000
_cell.length_c   1.000
_cell.angle_alpha   90.00
_cell.angle_beta   90.00
_cell.angle_gamma   90.00
#
_symmetry.space_group_name_H-M   'P 1'
#
loop_
_entity.id
_entity.type
_entity.pdbx_description
1 polymer ?
#
loop_
_entity_poly.entity_id
_entity_poly.type
_entity_poly.pdbx_seq_one_letter_code
_entity_poly.pdbx_strand_id
1 'polypeptide(L)'
;MLGRQNPVIRRLRTLRRDGDARREAGVLLAEGIHLTREALSSNASFETVVVSPGIHTHAEGPALLQELARRDVCPLETTDSVLASLQDVRSPQPILSVVRTPTFGVDWLVERNPPFVLVVAGIQDPGNLGSLIRTSEAAGVGGLIQLRGGVDPFHPRAVRGSMGSIFRLPTAVMETDPCLATLQRQGRTRVGAAAGAGTTLREFQWEDPAALFLGSEGSGLPATLLGAMDQRVTIPLASTVESLSVGAAAAVLLFDRAARRST
;
A
#
# COMPACT_ATOMS: atom_id res chain seq x y z
N MET A 1 -1.96 7.71 32.58
CA MET A 1 -2.47 6.50 31.88
C MET A 1 -3.92 6.70 31.43
N LEU A 2 -4.22 6.49 30.15
CA LEU A 2 -5.54 6.65 29.53
C LEU A 2 -6.44 5.43 29.78
N GLY A 3 -7.68 5.66 30.21
CA GLY A 3 -8.69 4.61 30.39
C GLY A 3 -9.59 4.38 29.16
N ARG A 4 -10.40 3.31 29.18
CA ARG A 4 -11.28 2.91 28.06
C ARG A 4 -12.27 3.98 27.57
N GLN A 5 -12.74 4.85 28.48
CA GLN A 5 -13.71 5.91 28.20
C GLN A 5 -13.04 7.24 27.78
N ASN A 6 -11.70 7.32 27.84
CA ASN A 6 -10.98 8.53 27.46
C ASN A 6 -11.31 8.92 26.00
N PRO A 7 -11.52 10.22 25.70
CA PRO A 7 -11.84 10.68 24.34
C PRO A 7 -10.85 10.22 23.26
N VAL A 8 -9.56 10.20 23.56
CA VAL A 8 -8.51 9.72 22.64
C VAL A 8 -8.72 8.24 22.29
N ILE A 9 -8.95 7.40 23.29
CA ILE A 9 -9.18 5.96 23.10
C ILE A 9 -10.49 5.71 22.32
N ARG A 10 -11.54 6.50 22.57
CA ARG A 10 -12.79 6.42 21.79
C ARG A 10 -12.56 6.77 20.32
N ARG A 11 -11.83 7.86 20.04
CA ARG A 11 -11.47 8.25 18.68
C ARG A 11 -10.65 7.18 17.97
N LEU A 12 -9.62 6.62 18.61
CA LEU A 12 -8.82 5.53 18.03
C LEU A 12 -9.67 4.30 17.68
N ARG A 13 -10.66 3.98 18.51
CA ARG A 13 -11.59 2.87 18.23
C ARG A 13 -12.47 3.15 17.01
N THR A 14 -12.91 4.39 16.83
CA THR A 14 -13.63 4.81 15.61
C THR A 14 -12.72 4.70 14.39
N LEU A 15 -11.53 5.31 14.43
CA LEU A 15 -10.55 5.26 13.32
C LEU A 15 -10.17 3.83 12.94
N ARG A 16 -10.08 2.89 13.89
CA ARG A 16 -9.81 1.49 13.58
C ARG A 16 -10.91 0.86 12.72
N ARG A 17 -12.18 1.13 13.04
CA ARG A 17 -13.34 0.44 12.47
C ARG A 17 -13.88 1.13 11.21
N ASP A 18 -13.72 2.44 11.12
CA ASP A 18 -14.37 3.27 10.13
C ASP A 18 -13.33 3.87 9.17
N GLY A 19 -13.43 3.49 7.90
CA GLY A 19 -12.55 4.00 6.85
C GLY A 19 -12.88 5.43 6.41
N ASP A 20 -14.15 5.84 6.48
CA ASP A 20 -14.55 7.22 6.20
C ASP A 20 -13.98 8.16 7.26
N ALA A 21 -14.07 7.77 8.54
CA ALA A 21 -13.48 8.55 9.62
C ALA A 21 -11.95 8.71 9.48
N ARG A 22 -11.24 7.68 9.00
CA ARG A 22 -9.80 7.79 8.70
C ARG A 22 -9.52 8.73 7.54
N ARG A 23 -10.30 8.63 6.46
CA ARG A 23 -10.17 9.49 5.27
C ARG A 23 -10.43 10.96 5.61
N GLU A 24 -11.51 11.25 6.32
CA GLU A 24 -11.87 12.61 6.75
C GLU A 24 -10.81 13.20 7.67
N ALA A 25 -10.27 12.41 8.60
CA ALA A 25 -9.18 12.84 9.46
C ALA A 25 -7.82 12.94 8.73
N GLY A 26 -7.69 12.36 7.53
CA GLY A 26 -6.43 12.32 6.78
C GLY A 26 -5.34 11.52 7.50
N VAL A 27 -5.70 10.40 8.14
CA VAL A 27 -4.77 9.58 8.93
C VAL A 27 -4.85 8.10 8.61
N LEU A 28 -3.77 7.39 8.93
CA LEU A 28 -3.69 5.94 8.94
C LEU A 28 -3.19 5.43 10.29
N LEU A 29 -3.47 4.16 10.59
CA LEU A 29 -3.04 3.50 11.81
C LEU A 29 -1.83 2.61 11.54
N ALA A 30 -0.71 2.93 12.18
CA ALA A 30 0.50 2.13 12.19
C ALA A 30 0.56 1.30 13.48
N GLU A 31 0.28 0.01 13.35
CA GLU A 31 0.24 -0.93 14.48
C GLU A 31 1.62 -1.58 14.69
N GLY A 32 2.22 -1.34 15.84
CA GLY A 32 3.46 -1.99 16.26
C GLY A 32 4.74 -1.22 15.99
N ILE A 33 5.83 -1.77 16.53
CA ILE A 33 7.15 -1.13 16.61
C ILE A 33 7.73 -0.93 15.22
N HIS A 34 7.71 -1.97 14.39
CA HIS A 34 8.26 -1.91 13.03
C HIS A 34 7.59 -0.79 12.21
N LEU A 35 6.26 -0.77 12.10
CA LEU A 35 5.56 0.25 11.33
C LEU A 35 5.75 1.67 11.89
N THR A 36 5.82 1.82 13.21
CA THR A 36 6.12 3.12 13.83
C THR A 36 7.53 3.60 13.44
N ARG A 37 8.52 2.69 13.42
CA ARG A 37 9.87 3.01 12.95
C ARG A 37 9.90 3.33 11.46
N GLU A 38 9.20 2.57 10.62
CA GLU A 38 9.08 2.85 9.19
C GLU A 38 8.50 4.25 8.92
N ALA A 39 7.48 4.65 9.69
CA ALA A 39 6.91 5.99 9.63
C ALA A 39 7.92 7.07 10.05
N LEU A 40 8.69 6.85 11.12
CA LEU A 40 9.76 7.76 11.55
C LEU A 40 10.86 7.91 10.49
N SER A 41 11.35 6.80 9.95
CA SER A 41 12.38 6.76 8.90
C SER A 41 11.93 7.45 7.62
N SER A 42 10.62 7.45 7.35
CA SER A 42 10.01 8.11 6.19
C SER A 42 9.64 9.57 6.46
N ASN A 43 10.05 10.14 7.61
CA ASN A 43 9.69 11.49 8.06
C ASN A 43 8.17 11.76 8.08
N ALA A 44 7.37 10.73 8.35
CA ALA A 44 5.93 10.88 8.43
C ALA A 44 5.52 11.71 9.68
N SER A 45 4.44 12.48 9.55
CA SER A 45 3.91 13.28 10.67
C SER A 45 3.05 12.40 11.58
N PHE A 46 3.45 12.30 12.84
CA PHE A 46 2.67 11.64 13.89
C PHE A 46 1.64 12.61 14.46
N GLU A 47 0.40 12.14 14.61
CA GLU A 47 -0.65 12.90 15.29
C GLU A 47 -0.79 12.45 16.75
N THR A 48 -0.73 11.15 17.00
CA THR A 48 -0.83 10.59 18.36
C THR A 48 -0.13 9.24 18.37
N VAL A 49 0.66 8.98 19.41
CA VAL A 49 1.22 7.65 19.67
C VAL A 49 0.70 7.19 21.02
N VAL A 50 0.24 5.94 21.09
CA VAL A 50 -0.23 5.32 22.33
C VAL A 50 0.59 4.07 22.60
N VAL A 51 1.09 3.94 23.82
CA VAL A 51 1.91 2.80 24.27
C VAL A 51 1.30 2.12 25.49
N SER A 52 1.59 0.85 25.67
CA SER A 52 1.31 0.09 26.90
C SER A 52 2.61 -0.27 27.62
N PRO A 53 2.58 -0.73 28.89
CA PRO A 53 3.79 -1.06 29.64
C PRO A 53 4.71 -2.07 28.95
N GLY A 54 4.15 -2.95 28.12
CA GLY A 54 4.91 -3.89 27.30
C GLY A 54 5.94 -3.25 26.36
N ILE A 55 5.86 -1.94 26.09
CA ILE A 55 6.85 -1.24 25.25
C ILE A 55 8.23 -1.23 25.92
N HIS A 56 8.28 -1.20 27.26
CA HIS A 56 9.53 -1.11 27.99
C HIS A 56 10.26 -2.46 28.10
N THR A 57 9.52 -3.56 27.98
CA THR A 57 10.06 -4.92 28.04
C THR A 57 10.34 -5.52 26.66
N HIS A 58 9.78 -4.93 25.60
CA HIS A 58 10.09 -5.34 24.23
C HIS A 58 11.53 -4.96 23.86
N ALA A 59 12.27 -5.88 23.23
CA ALA A 59 13.69 -5.70 22.89
C ALA A 59 13.99 -4.37 22.16
N GLU A 60 13.13 -4.00 21.22
CA GLU A 60 13.28 -2.79 20.40
C GLU A 60 12.53 -1.55 20.92
N GLY A 61 11.71 -1.70 21.96
CA GLY A 61 10.78 -0.66 22.40
C GLY A 61 11.46 0.56 23.05
N PRO A 62 12.39 0.39 24.01
CA PRO A 62 13.11 1.52 24.61
C PRO A 62 13.87 2.38 23.59
N ALA A 63 14.49 1.76 22.60
CA ALA A 63 15.18 2.47 21.52
C ALA A 63 14.19 3.31 20.69
N LEU A 64 13.04 2.73 20.33
CA LEU A 64 11.99 3.45 19.60
C LEU A 64 11.44 4.64 20.39
N LEU A 65 11.25 4.51 21.71
CA LEU A 65 10.83 5.64 22.56
C LEU A 65 11.83 6.80 22.52
N GLN A 66 13.14 6.50 22.51
CA GLN A 66 14.18 7.53 22.36
C GLN A 66 14.14 8.18 20.98
N GLU A 67 13.92 7.40 19.92
CA GLU A 67 13.76 7.93 18.55
C GLU A 67 12.55 8.87 18.44
N LEU A 68 11.41 8.50 19.04
CA LEU A 68 10.20 9.34 19.11
C LEU A 68 10.47 10.64 19.88
N ALA A 69 11.14 10.55 21.03
CA ALA A 69 11.48 11.73 21.84
C ALA A 69 12.40 12.71 21.10
N ARG A 70 13.36 12.22 20.30
CA ARG A 70 14.22 13.06 19.44
C ARG A 70 13.46 13.78 18.32
N ARG A 71 12.22 13.37 18.04
CA ARG A 71 11.32 13.99 17.06
C ARG A 71 10.17 14.75 17.73
N ASP A 72 10.29 15.03 19.03
CA ASP A 72 9.26 15.70 19.86
C ASP A 72 7.91 14.97 19.86
N VAL A 73 7.90 13.66 19.61
CA VAL A 73 6.71 12.82 19.70
C VAL A 73 6.66 12.20 21.09
N CYS A 74 5.72 12.65 21.92
CA CYS A 74 5.52 12.14 23.27
C CYS A 74 4.37 11.11 23.30
N PRO A 75 4.65 9.81 23.53
CA PRO A 75 3.60 8.79 23.57
C PRO A 75 2.69 8.93 24.79
N LEU A 76 1.40 8.67 24.59
CA LEU A 76 0.42 8.57 25.65
C LEU A 76 0.36 7.14 26.19
N GLU A 77 0.38 6.98 27.51
CA GLU A 77 0.35 5.66 28.12
C GLU A 77 -1.07 5.14 28.33
N THR A 78 -1.30 3.86 28.09
CA THR A 78 -2.53 3.12 28.43
C THR A 78 -2.19 1.72 28.93
N THR A 79 -3.19 0.88 29.24
CA THR A 79 -2.95 -0.53 29.62
C THR A 79 -2.90 -1.45 28.41
N ASP A 80 -2.25 -2.61 28.53
CA ASP A 80 -2.21 -3.61 27.44
C ASP A 80 -3.62 -4.03 26.98
N SER A 81 -4.56 -4.18 27.92
CA SER A 81 -5.96 -4.52 27.60
C SER A 81 -6.65 -3.42 26.79
N VAL A 82 -6.39 -2.15 27.09
CA VAL A 82 -6.97 -1.04 26.32
C VAL A 82 -6.35 -1.00 24.93
N LEU A 83 -5.03 -1.09 24.82
CA LEU A 83 -4.32 -1.02 23.56
C LEU A 83 -4.68 -2.20 22.64
N ALA A 84 -4.78 -3.41 23.18
CA ALA A 84 -5.24 -4.59 22.45
C ALA A 84 -6.65 -4.41 21.85
N SER A 85 -7.55 -3.67 22.54
CA SER A 85 -8.89 -3.39 22.01
C SER A 85 -8.89 -2.48 20.77
N LEU A 86 -7.78 -1.78 20.52
CA LEU A 86 -7.61 -0.82 19.42
C LEU A 86 -6.91 -1.44 18.21
N GLN A 87 -6.52 -2.71 18.27
CA GLN A 87 -5.76 -3.36 17.21
C GLN A 87 -6.48 -4.59 16.65
N ASP A 88 -6.15 -4.94 15.42
CA ASP A 88 -6.70 -6.11 14.71
C ASP A 88 -5.59 -7.10 14.34
N VAL A 89 -4.83 -7.52 15.35
CA VAL A 89 -3.70 -8.46 15.24
C VAL A 89 -3.85 -9.60 16.23
N ARG A 90 -3.35 -10.78 15.86
CA ARG A 90 -3.37 -11.97 16.74
C ARG A 90 -2.53 -11.77 18.01
N SER A 91 -1.43 -11.03 17.90
CA SER A 91 -0.54 -10.70 19.00
C SER A 91 -0.51 -9.18 19.16
N PRO A 92 -1.29 -8.62 20.11
CA PRO A 92 -1.33 -7.19 20.36
C PRO A 92 0.07 -6.61 20.53
N GLN A 93 0.31 -5.51 19.84
CA GLN A 93 1.56 -4.78 19.84
C GLN A 93 1.54 -3.74 20.97
N PRO A 94 2.68 -3.48 21.64
CA PRO A 94 2.74 -2.54 22.76
C PRO A 94 2.71 -1.06 22.34
N ILE A 95 2.48 -0.77 21.05
CA ILE A 95 2.40 0.57 20.48
C ILE A 95 1.40 0.65 19.33
N LEU A 96 0.65 1.75 19.27
CA LEU A 96 -0.22 2.14 18.16
C LEU A 96 0.05 3.60 17.82
N SER A 97 0.33 3.88 16.56
CA SER A 97 0.62 5.22 16.07
C SER A 97 -0.45 5.68 15.07
N VAL A 98 -0.97 6.88 15.27
CA VAL A 98 -1.79 7.60 14.29
C VAL A 98 -0.85 8.50 13.51
N VAL A 99 -0.74 8.24 12.22
CA VAL A 99 0.17 8.94 11.32
C VAL A 99 -0.66 9.65 10.27
N ARG A 100 -0.32 10.90 9.94
CA ARG A 100 -0.94 11.59 8.82
C ARG A 100 -0.71 10.80 7.54
N THR A 101 -1.78 10.55 6.81
CA THR A 101 -1.71 9.85 5.54
C THR A 101 -0.84 10.65 4.58
N PRO A 102 0.16 10.03 3.95
CA PRO A 102 0.90 10.67 2.87
C PRO A 102 -0.08 11.06 1.76
N THR A 103 -0.29 12.36 1.54
CA THR A 103 -1.14 12.86 0.48
C THR A 103 -0.41 12.75 -0.85
N PHE A 104 -0.65 11.64 -1.54
CA PHE A 104 -0.21 11.43 -2.91
C PHE A 104 -1.43 11.52 -3.83
N GLY A 105 -1.89 12.74 -4.10
CA GLY A 105 -2.84 12.98 -5.20
C GLY A 105 -2.19 12.61 -6.54
N VAL A 106 -2.97 12.38 -7.60
CA VAL A 106 -2.41 12.02 -8.93
C VAL A 106 -1.38 13.03 -9.44
N ASP A 107 -1.34 14.24 -8.90
CA ASP A 107 -0.35 15.27 -9.20
C ASP A 107 1.09 14.75 -9.11
N TRP A 108 1.40 13.80 -8.21
CA TRP A 108 2.75 13.18 -8.18
C TRP A 108 3.10 12.49 -9.50
N LEU A 109 2.12 11.93 -10.20
CA LEU A 109 2.33 11.26 -11.48
C LEU A 109 2.74 12.28 -12.56
N VAL A 110 2.26 13.52 -12.45
CA VAL A 110 2.61 14.62 -13.36
C VAL A 110 3.94 15.24 -12.93
N GLU A 111 4.08 15.58 -11.66
CA GLU A 111 5.25 16.29 -11.10
C GLU A 111 6.52 15.44 -11.13
N ARG A 112 6.43 14.17 -10.72
CA ARG A 112 7.57 13.25 -10.65
C ARG A 112 7.79 12.50 -11.95
N ASN A 113 6.76 12.44 -12.80
CA ASN A 113 6.71 11.71 -14.06
C ASN A 113 7.53 10.40 -14.06
N PRO A 114 7.28 9.46 -13.12
CA PRO A 114 8.12 8.29 -13.00
C PRO A 114 8.03 7.44 -14.26
N PRO A 115 9.08 6.74 -14.68
CA PRO A 115 9.04 5.98 -15.93
C PRO A 115 8.01 4.86 -15.90
N PHE A 116 7.65 4.35 -14.72
CA PHE A 116 6.72 3.24 -14.61
C PHE A 116 5.88 3.27 -13.34
N VAL A 117 4.61 2.91 -13.51
CA VAL A 117 3.62 2.87 -12.45
C VAL A 117 2.82 1.58 -12.51
N LEU A 118 2.37 1.12 -11.35
CA LEU A 118 1.45 0.01 -11.24
C LEU A 118 0.02 0.56 -11.10
N VAL A 119 -0.90 0.05 -11.89
CA VAL A 119 -2.33 0.31 -11.78
C VAL A 119 -3.03 -0.98 -11.40
N VAL A 120 -3.84 -0.95 -10.35
CA VAL A 120 -4.59 -2.13 -9.87
C VAL A 120 -6.08 -1.89 -9.93
N ALA A 121 -6.83 -2.89 -10.42
CA ALA A 121 -8.27 -2.83 -10.61
C ALA A 121 -8.97 -3.92 -9.77
N GLY A 122 -9.88 -3.53 -8.89
CA GLY A 122 -10.76 -4.46 -8.17
C GLY A 122 -10.09 -5.30 -7.07
N ILE A 123 -8.94 -4.90 -6.54
CA ILE A 123 -8.30 -5.61 -5.42
C ILE A 123 -9.15 -5.47 -4.14
N GLN A 124 -9.74 -6.58 -3.67
CA GLN A 124 -10.64 -6.59 -2.50
C GLN A 124 -9.96 -6.98 -1.18
N ASP A 125 -8.94 -7.85 -1.23
CA ASP A 125 -8.23 -8.21 0.00
C ASP A 125 -7.17 -7.15 0.34
N PRO A 126 -7.22 -6.53 1.54
CA PRO A 126 -6.25 -5.52 1.93
C PRO A 126 -4.84 -6.09 2.11
N GLY A 127 -4.68 -7.37 2.44
CA GLY A 127 -3.38 -8.03 2.52
C GLY A 127 -2.70 -8.11 1.15
N ASN A 128 -3.45 -8.49 0.11
CA ASN A 128 -2.98 -8.48 -1.27
C ASN A 128 -2.56 -7.08 -1.70
N LEU A 129 -3.38 -6.05 -1.44
CA LEU A 129 -3.02 -4.67 -1.76
C LEU A 129 -1.74 -4.21 -1.02
N GLY A 130 -1.63 -4.50 0.27
CA GLY A 130 -0.42 -4.19 1.04
C GLY A 130 0.82 -4.86 0.44
N SER A 131 0.70 -6.15 0.06
CA SER A 131 1.77 -6.90 -0.61
C SER A 131 2.16 -6.29 -1.97
N LEU A 132 1.18 -5.83 -2.76
CA LEU A 132 1.41 -5.14 -4.03
C LEU A 132 2.15 -3.82 -3.85
N ILE A 133 1.79 -3.02 -2.84
CA ILE A 133 2.50 -1.77 -2.50
C ILE A 133 3.96 -2.08 -2.15
N ARG A 134 4.19 -3.08 -1.30
CA ARG A 134 5.54 -3.52 -0.93
C ARG A 134 6.36 -4.01 -2.11
N THR A 135 5.76 -4.86 -2.95
CA THR A 135 6.42 -5.42 -4.12
C THR A 135 6.74 -4.33 -5.15
N SER A 136 5.85 -3.34 -5.30
CA SER A 136 6.04 -2.20 -6.18
C SER A 136 7.22 -1.34 -5.75
N GLU A 137 7.31 -1.00 -4.46
CA GLU A 137 8.48 -0.28 -3.93
C GLU A 137 9.78 -1.08 -4.17
N ALA A 138 9.77 -2.37 -3.84
CA ALA A 138 10.94 -3.25 -3.98
C ALA A 138 11.41 -3.40 -5.44
N ALA A 139 10.50 -3.35 -6.41
CA ALA A 139 10.82 -3.42 -7.83
C ALA A 139 11.16 -2.05 -8.46
N GLY A 140 11.23 -0.97 -7.66
CA GLY A 140 11.55 0.38 -8.15
C GLY A 140 10.43 1.01 -8.98
N VAL A 141 9.18 0.63 -8.75
CA VAL A 141 8.01 1.29 -9.34
C VAL A 141 7.88 2.69 -8.75
N GLY A 142 7.55 3.69 -9.57
CA GLY A 142 7.49 5.08 -9.10
C GLY A 142 6.20 5.46 -8.35
N GLY A 143 5.19 4.61 -8.42
CA GLY A 143 3.95 4.76 -7.65
C GLY A 143 2.89 3.73 -8.05
N LEU A 144 1.85 3.64 -7.21
CA LEU A 144 0.70 2.75 -7.37
C LEU A 144 -0.58 3.58 -7.51
N ILE A 145 -1.40 3.24 -8.50
CA ILE A 145 -2.73 3.80 -8.70
C ILE A 145 -3.73 2.67 -8.49
N GLN A 146 -4.59 2.82 -7.49
CA GLN A 146 -5.73 1.94 -7.34
C GLN A 146 -6.95 2.55 -8.03
N LEU A 147 -7.54 1.79 -8.95
CA LEU A 147 -8.84 2.16 -9.49
C LEU A 147 -9.94 1.97 -8.42
N ARG A 148 -10.91 2.86 -8.44
CA ARG A 148 -12.09 2.82 -7.56
C ARG A 148 -12.83 1.48 -7.72
N GLY A 149 -13.45 1.05 -6.63
CA GLY A 149 -14.07 -0.28 -6.52
C GLY A 149 -13.16 -1.34 -5.87
N GLY A 150 -11.95 -0.99 -5.42
CA GLY A 150 -11.11 -1.83 -4.55
C GLY A 150 -11.14 -1.42 -3.07
N VAL A 151 -10.39 -2.15 -2.24
CA VAL A 151 -10.24 -1.92 -0.79
C VAL A 151 -9.43 -0.66 -0.47
N ASP A 152 -9.73 0.03 0.63
CA ASP A 152 -8.96 1.20 1.09
C ASP A 152 -7.45 0.87 1.26
N PRO A 153 -6.52 1.55 0.55
CA PRO A 153 -5.07 1.38 0.74
C PRO A 153 -4.58 1.64 2.17
N PHE A 154 -5.31 2.47 2.91
CA PHE A 154 -4.99 2.83 4.29
C PHE A 154 -5.76 1.98 5.32
N HIS A 155 -6.41 0.90 4.86
CA HIS A 155 -6.96 -0.12 5.74
C HIS A 155 -5.83 -0.71 6.62
N PRO A 156 -6.01 -0.92 7.94
CA PRO A 156 -4.95 -1.39 8.83
C PRO A 156 -4.24 -2.68 8.36
N ARG A 157 -4.99 -3.62 7.78
CA ARG A 157 -4.41 -4.84 7.16
C ARG A 157 -3.52 -4.53 5.95
N ALA A 158 -3.84 -3.52 5.12
CA ALA A 158 -3.03 -3.12 3.98
C ALA A 158 -1.77 -2.37 4.42
N VAL A 159 -1.91 -1.44 5.37
CA VAL A 159 -0.78 -0.75 6.01
C VAL A 159 0.22 -1.77 6.59
N ARG A 160 -0.26 -2.76 7.35
CA ARG A 160 0.58 -3.87 7.83
C ARG A 160 1.18 -4.69 6.70
N GLY A 161 0.38 -5.08 5.69
CA GLY A 161 0.87 -5.86 4.55
C GLY A 161 1.98 -5.16 3.77
N SER A 162 1.96 -3.83 3.75
CA SER A 162 2.98 -3.02 3.07
C SER A 162 4.33 -2.99 3.77
N MET A 163 4.40 -3.34 5.06
CA MET A 163 5.64 -3.30 5.86
C MET A 163 6.41 -1.97 5.74
N GLY A 164 5.69 -0.85 5.77
CA GLY A 164 6.27 0.49 5.72
C GLY A 164 6.31 1.13 4.33
N SER A 165 6.19 0.36 3.24
CA SER A 165 6.21 0.88 1.87
C SER A 165 5.12 1.92 1.60
N ILE A 166 3.99 1.86 2.31
CA ILE A 166 2.91 2.85 2.22
C ILE A 166 3.35 4.29 2.56
N PHE A 167 4.43 4.45 3.34
CA PHE A 167 4.95 5.78 3.72
C PHE A 167 5.85 6.41 2.66
N ARG A 168 6.32 5.63 1.66
CA ARG A 168 7.35 6.05 0.71
C ARG A 168 6.89 5.95 -0.74
N LEU A 169 6.16 4.90 -1.08
CA LEU A 169 5.62 4.71 -2.43
C LEU A 169 4.36 5.56 -2.63
N PRO A 170 4.36 6.51 -3.59
CA PRO A 170 3.16 7.27 -3.91
C PRO A 170 1.99 6.35 -4.25
N THR A 171 0.90 6.44 -3.49
CA THR A 171 -0.28 5.60 -3.67
C THR A 171 -1.52 6.48 -3.79
N ALA A 172 -2.18 6.41 -4.95
CA ALA A 172 -3.37 7.21 -5.26
C ALA A 172 -4.59 6.33 -5.53
N VAL A 173 -5.79 6.87 -5.30
CA VAL A 173 -7.06 6.23 -5.67
C VAL A 173 -7.73 7.08 -6.75
N MET A 174 -8.10 6.48 -7.88
CA MET A 174 -8.65 7.18 -9.04
C MET A 174 -9.87 6.48 -9.64
N GLU A 175 -10.77 7.24 -10.25
CA GLU A 175 -11.76 6.69 -11.17
C GLU A 175 -11.08 6.18 -12.45
N THR A 176 -11.67 5.17 -13.10
CA THR A 176 -11.08 4.50 -14.28
C THR A 176 -10.83 5.46 -15.43
N ASP A 177 -11.85 6.20 -15.88
CA ASP A 177 -11.72 7.05 -17.07
C ASP A 177 -10.73 8.22 -16.87
N PRO A 178 -10.75 8.95 -15.73
CA PRO A 178 -9.72 9.95 -15.43
C PRO A 178 -8.30 9.37 -15.37
N CYS A 179 -8.13 8.15 -14.88
CA CYS A 179 -6.84 7.46 -14.86
C CYS A 179 -6.35 7.19 -16.29
N LEU A 180 -7.18 6.55 -17.12
CA LEU A 180 -6.85 6.26 -18.52
C LEU A 180 -6.53 7.53 -19.31
N ALA A 181 -7.35 8.58 -19.17
CA ALA A 181 -7.14 9.86 -19.82
C ALA A 181 -5.82 10.52 -19.38
N THR A 182 -5.47 10.42 -18.10
CA THR A 182 -4.21 10.98 -17.57
C THR A 182 -2.99 10.25 -18.11
N LEU A 183 -3.01 8.92 -18.11
CA LEU A 183 -1.92 8.11 -18.64
C LEU A 183 -1.71 8.35 -20.14
N GLN A 184 -2.81 8.44 -20.91
CA GLN A 184 -2.75 8.77 -22.33
C GLN A 184 -2.14 10.16 -22.58
N ARG A 185 -2.56 11.17 -21.82
CA ARG A 185 -2.04 12.55 -21.95
C ARG A 185 -0.54 12.65 -21.64
N GLN A 186 -0.02 11.72 -20.83
CA GLN A 186 1.39 11.60 -20.49
C GLN A 186 2.18 10.72 -21.47
N GLY A 187 1.55 10.22 -22.53
CA GLY A 187 2.19 9.34 -23.51
C GLY A 187 2.64 8.00 -22.93
N ARG A 188 1.96 7.51 -21.88
CA ARG A 188 2.32 6.24 -21.23
C ARG A 188 1.70 5.07 -21.96
N THR A 189 2.52 4.07 -22.32
CA THR A 189 2.03 2.79 -22.83
C THR A 189 1.28 2.05 -21.71
N ARG A 190 0.00 1.72 -21.95
CA ARG A 190 -0.84 0.98 -21.01
C ARG A 190 -0.71 -0.50 -21.30
N VAL A 191 -0.09 -1.23 -20.37
CA VAL A 191 0.17 -2.66 -20.50
C VAL A 191 -0.80 -3.43 -19.61
N GLY A 192 -1.68 -4.24 -20.17
CA GLY A 192 -2.57 -5.11 -19.40
C GLY A 192 -1.97 -6.47 -19.14
N ALA A 193 -1.92 -6.92 -17.88
CA ALA A 193 -1.64 -8.32 -17.59
C ALA A 193 -2.88 -9.16 -17.93
N ALA A 194 -2.69 -10.17 -18.77
CA ALA A 194 -3.75 -11.09 -19.20
C ALA A 194 -3.32 -12.54 -18.96
N ALA A 195 -4.25 -13.38 -18.48
CA ALA A 195 -4.02 -14.82 -18.30
C ALA A 195 -3.85 -15.59 -19.63
N GLY A 196 -4.06 -14.91 -20.77
CA GLY A 196 -3.85 -15.44 -22.12
C GLY A 196 -4.03 -14.35 -23.18
N ALA A 197 -3.74 -14.70 -24.44
CA ALA A 197 -3.89 -13.82 -25.61
C ALA A 197 -3.10 -12.50 -25.56
N GLY A 198 -2.06 -12.41 -24.72
CA GLY A 198 -1.04 -11.37 -24.75
C GLY A 198 0.29 -11.90 -25.28
N THR A 199 1.23 -11.00 -25.53
CA THR A 199 2.62 -11.38 -25.83
C THR A 199 3.23 -12.03 -24.60
N THR A 200 3.94 -13.14 -24.80
CA THR A 200 4.54 -13.86 -23.67
C THR A 200 5.56 -12.99 -22.97
N LEU A 201 5.65 -13.06 -21.64
CA LEU A 201 6.60 -12.24 -20.88
C LEU A 201 8.05 -12.41 -21.39
N ARG A 202 8.41 -13.60 -21.89
CA ARG A 202 9.73 -13.88 -22.46
C ARG A 202 10.05 -13.00 -23.68
N GLU A 203 9.06 -12.75 -24.52
CA GLU A 203 9.20 -12.00 -25.77
C GLU A 203 8.79 -10.53 -25.63
N PHE A 204 8.03 -10.20 -24.57
CA PHE A 204 7.51 -8.88 -24.29
C PHE A 204 8.66 -7.87 -24.14
N GLN A 205 8.52 -6.70 -24.74
CA GLN A 205 9.50 -5.61 -24.61
C GLN A 205 8.86 -4.49 -23.79
N TRP A 206 9.51 -4.12 -22.69
CA TRP A 206 9.06 -3.00 -21.87
C TRP A 206 9.49 -1.68 -22.51
N GLU A 207 8.53 -0.80 -22.73
CA GLU A 207 8.76 0.57 -23.19
C GLU A 207 8.41 1.54 -22.07
N ASP A 208 9.29 2.49 -21.78
CA ASP A 208 9.00 3.58 -20.84
C ASP A 208 8.70 4.88 -21.61
N PRO A 209 7.80 5.74 -21.12
CA PRO A 209 7.07 5.57 -19.87
C PRO A 209 5.86 4.61 -20.03
N ALA A 210 5.60 3.77 -19.02
CA ALA A 210 4.49 2.81 -19.07
C ALA A 210 3.69 2.73 -17.77
N ALA A 211 2.52 2.11 -17.87
CA ALA A 211 1.66 1.76 -16.75
C ALA A 211 1.22 0.30 -16.90
N LEU A 212 1.56 -0.55 -15.92
CA LEU A 212 1.11 -1.93 -15.87
C LEU A 212 -0.21 -2.03 -15.13
N PHE A 213 -1.21 -2.64 -15.75
CA PHE A 213 -2.52 -2.88 -15.18
C PHE A 213 -2.64 -4.32 -14.71
N LEU A 214 -2.99 -4.51 -13.44
CA LEU A 214 -3.32 -5.80 -12.83
C LEU A 214 -4.76 -5.79 -12.34
N GLY A 215 -5.48 -6.88 -12.59
CA GLY A 215 -6.83 -7.08 -12.09
C GLY A 215 -6.88 -7.92 -10.83
N SER A 216 -8.10 -8.19 -10.34
CA SER A 216 -8.31 -9.02 -9.15
C SER A 216 -7.98 -10.48 -9.42
N GLU A 217 -7.77 -11.22 -8.33
CA GLU A 217 -7.62 -12.68 -8.37
C GLU A 217 -8.88 -13.33 -8.98
N GLY A 218 -8.69 -14.37 -9.79
CA GLY A 218 -9.76 -15.10 -10.48
C GLY A 218 -10.28 -14.41 -11.74
N SER A 219 -10.68 -13.13 -11.65
CA SER A 219 -11.34 -12.42 -12.76
C SER A 219 -10.37 -11.67 -13.69
N GLY A 220 -9.15 -11.38 -13.24
CA GLY A 220 -8.20 -10.57 -13.99
C GLY A 220 -8.74 -9.15 -14.24
N LEU A 221 -8.24 -8.51 -15.30
CA LEU A 221 -8.75 -7.20 -15.71
C LEU A 221 -10.16 -7.33 -16.32
N PRO A 222 -11.10 -6.43 -16.01
CA PRO A 222 -12.38 -6.36 -16.71
C PRO A 222 -12.17 -6.24 -18.23
N ALA A 223 -13.00 -6.91 -19.02
CA ALA A 223 -12.86 -6.92 -20.49
C ALA A 223 -12.87 -5.52 -21.11
N THR A 224 -13.66 -4.60 -20.54
CA THR A 224 -13.70 -3.18 -20.93
C THR A 224 -12.35 -2.50 -20.73
N LEU A 225 -11.69 -2.74 -19.60
CA LEU A 225 -10.38 -2.18 -19.28
C LEU A 225 -9.29 -2.84 -20.13
N LEU A 226 -9.35 -4.15 -20.34
CA LEU A 226 -8.42 -4.88 -21.20
C LEU A 226 -8.51 -4.46 -22.67
N GLY A 227 -9.68 -4.02 -23.11
CA GLY A 227 -9.90 -3.43 -24.44
C GLY A 227 -9.27 -2.03 -24.61
N ALA A 228 -8.98 -1.33 -23.51
CA ALA A 228 -8.34 -0.01 -23.51
C ALA A 228 -6.81 -0.05 -23.36
N MET A 229 -6.22 -1.24 -23.23
CA MET A 229 -4.77 -1.42 -23.12
C MET A 229 -4.10 -1.37 -24.49
N ASP A 230 -2.95 -0.70 -24.57
CA ASP A 230 -2.16 -0.60 -25.80
C ASP A 230 -1.44 -1.93 -26.09
N GLN A 231 -1.00 -2.61 -25.03
CA GLN A 231 -0.32 -3.89 -25.10
C GLN A 231 -0.85 -4.85 -24.04
N ARG A 232 -0.66 -6.15 -24.26
CA ARG A 232 -1.03 -7.20 -23.29
C ARG A 232 0.16 -8.11 -23.05
N VAL A 233 0.43 -8.40 -21.78
CA VAL A 233 1.50 -9.29 -21.37
C VAL A 233 0.92 -10.51 -20.65
N THR A 234 1.46 -11.68 -20.96
CA THR A 234 1.04 -12.96 -20.36
C THR A 234 2.23 -13.68 -19.74
N ILE A 235 2.10 -14.07 -18.48
CA ILE A 235 3.07 -14.95 -17.81
C ILE A 235 2.81 -16.38 -18.30
N PRO A 236 3.79 -17.07 -18.91
CA PRO A 236 3.60 -18.45 -19.32
C PRO A 236 3.48 -19.36 -18.09
N LEU A 237 2.38 -20.12 -18.02
CA LEU A 237 2.10 -21.06 -16.93
C LEU A 237 2.18 -22.51 -17.43
N ALA A 238 2.39 -23.45 -16.51
CA ALA A 238 2.23 -24.87 -16.80
C ALA A 238 0.76 -25.18 -17.09
N SER A 239 0.48 -26.17 -17.95
CA SER A 239 -0.84 -26.43 -18.53
C SER A 239 -1.98 -26.73 -17.54
N THR A 240 -1.67 -27.03 -16.28
CA THR A 240 -2.66 -27.34 -15.23
C THR A 240 -3.02 -26.15 -14.35
N VAL A 241 -2.36 -24.99 -14.52
CA VAL A 241 -2.56 -23.80 -13.69
C VAL A 241 -3.15 -22.68 -14.52
N GLU A 242 -4.38 -22.27 -14.17
CA GLU A 242 -5.12 -21.26 -14.92
C GLU A 242 -4.68 -19.83 -14.61
N SER A 243 -4.20 -19.56 -13.39
CA SER A 243 -3.75 -18.23 -12.98
C SER A 243 -2.82 -18.28 -11.77
N LEU A 244 -2.11 -17.16 -11.55
CA LEU A 244 -1.35 -16.90 -10.33
C LEU A 244 -2.15 -15.97 -9.41
N SER A 245 -1.81 -15.96 -8.12
CA SER A 245 -2.26 -14.89 -7.24
C SER A 245 -1.78 -13.54 -7.77
N VAL A 246 -2.53 -12.47 -7.50
CA VAL A 246 -2.21 -11.14 -8.05
C VAL A 246 -0.84 -10.66 -7.57
N GLY A 247 -0.48 -10.99 -6.33
CA GLY A 247 0.84 -10.69 -5.76
C GLY A 247 1.98 -11.43 -6.47
N ALA A 248 1.80 -12.71 -6.79
CA ALA A 248 2.81 -13.48 -7.52
C ALA A 248 2.96 -13.00 -8.96
N ALA A 249 1.85 -12.71 -9.64
CA ALA A 249 1.87 -12.15 -10.99
C ALA A 249 2.57 -10.78 -11.01
N ALA A 250 2.26 -9.91 -10.05
CA ALA A 250 2.92 -8.63 -9.89
C ALA A 250 4.43 -8.79 -9.69
N ALA A 251 4.85 -9.65 -8.76
CA ALA A 251 6.28 -9.87 -8.51
C ALA A 251 7.01 -10.30 -9.79
N VAL A 252 6.49 -11.26 -10.54
CA VAL A 252 7.10 -11.72 -11.79
C VAL A 252 7.22 -10.60 -12.82
N LEU A 253 6.13 -9.86 -13.08
CA LEU A 253 6.11 -8.81 -14.11
C LEU A 253 6.97 -7.61 -13.73
N LEU A 254 6.89 -7.17 -12.47
CA LEU A 254 7.61 -6.00 -11.98
C LEU A 254 9.12 -6.24 -11.93
N PHE A 255 9.56 -7.42 -11.45
CA PHE A 255 10.98 -7.75 -11.39
C PHE A 255 11.57 -8.10 -12.76
N ASP A 256 10.81 -8.69 -13.68
CA ASP A 256 11.26 -8.86 -15.08
C ASP A 256 11.56 -7.50 -15.72
N ARG A 257 10.66 -6.51 -15.57
CA ARG A 257 10.93 -5.15 -16.03
C ARG A 257 12.17 -4.55 -15.36
N ALA A 258 12.27 -4.65 -14.04
CA ALA A 258 13.38 -4.07 -13.30
C ALA A 258 14.74 -4.65 -13.73
N ALA A 259 14.80 -5.96 -13.99
CA ALA A 259 15.99 -6.64 -14.47
C ALA A 259 16.41 -6.13 -15.86
N ARG A 260 15.46 -5.98 -16.79
CA ARG A 260 15.75 -5.53 -18.17
C ARG A 260 16.15 -4.07 -18.29
N ARG A 261 15.88 -3.25 -17.27
CA ARG A 261 16.38 -1.87 -17.17
C ARG A 261 17.78 -1.74 -16.59
N SER A 262 18.23 -2.76 -15.87
CA SER A 262 19.54 -2.77 -15.21
C SER A 262 20.65 -3.30 -16.14
N THR A 263 20.31 -3.54 -17.41
CA THR A 263 21.18 -3.98 -18.49
C THR A 263 21.20 -2.90 -19.56
#